data_AF-A0A8S2X4V3-F1
#
_entry.id   AF-A0A8S2X4V3-F1
#
_cell.length_a   1.000
_cell.length_b   1.000
_cell.length_c   1.000
_cell.angle_alpha   90.00
_cell.angle_beta   90.00
_cell.angle_gamma   90.00
#
_symmetry.space_group_name_H-M   'P 1'
#
loop_
_entity.id
_entity.type
_entity.pdbx_description
1 polymer ?
#
loop_
_entity_poly.entity_id
_entity_poly.type
_entity_poly.pdbx_seq_one_letter_code
_entity_poly.pdbx_strand_id
1 'polypeptide(L)'
;MEGKLNYRLNELKRARKLSQDDYDYIKCTGSRCAVFFALPKVHKIGFPLRSIISTTNSYNYKLAKYLTSLLERARSKPPSYIKDSFQFAKLIQQKKVNKNELMLSLDVESLFTNVDVNEAIELAIKINNYLRAM
;
A
#
# COMPACT_ATOMS: atom_id res chain seq x y z
N MET A 1 -5.53 -20.21 -8.26
CA MET A 1 -4.71 -19.08 -7.76
C MET A 1 -3.99 -19.45 -6.46
N GLU A 2 -4.73 -19.88 -5.42
CA GLU A 2 -4.17 -20.40 -4.17
C GLU A 2 -3.08 -21.47 -4.36
N GLY A 3 -3.36 -22.54 -5.11
CA GLY A 3 -2.37 -23.60 -5.34
C GLY A 3 -1.05 -23.11 -5.96
N LYS A 4 -1.13 -22.15 -6.90
CA LYS A 4 0.06 -21.53 -7.52
C LYS A 4 0.86 -20.71 -6.52
N LEU A 5 0.19 -19.95 -5.65
CA LEU A 5 0.86 -19.20 -4.58
C LEU A 5 1.54 -20.17 -3.60
N ASN A 6 0.82 -21.16 -3.09
CA ASN A 6 1.36 -22.13 -2.15
C ASN A 6 2.52 -22.93 -2.73
N TYR A 7 2.48 -23.25 -4.03
CA TYR A 7 3.60 -23.85 -4.74
C TYR A 7 4.85 -22.95 -4.68
N ARG A 8 4.72 -21.66 -5.01
CA ARG A 8 5.85 -20.71 -4.98
C ARG A 8 6.38 -20.48 -3.56
N LEU A 9 5.51 -20.44 -2.55
CA LEU A 9 5.92 -20.34 -1.15
C LEU A 9 6.75 -21.55 -0.71
N ASN A 10 6.36 -22.76 -1.15
CA ASN A 10 7.12 -23.97 -0.87
C ASN A 10 8.50 -23.96 -1.52
N GLU A 11 8.61 -23.49 -2.76
CA GLU A 11 9.90 -23.34 -3.45
C GLU A 11 10.82 -22.37 -2.69
N LEU A 12 10.29 -21.23 -2.23
CA LEU A 12 11.05 -20.26 -1.45
C LEU A 12 11.49 -20.81 -0.09
N LYS A 13 10.62 -21.57 0.59
CA LYS A 13 10.93 -22.26 1.84
C LYS A 13 12.03 -23.31 1.65
N ARG A 14 11.94 -24.16 0.63
CA ARG A 14 12.96 -25.17 0.28
C ARG A 14 14.31 -24.53 -0.03
N ALA A 15 14.30 -23.40 -0.73
CA ALA A 15 15.50 -22.61 -1.02
C ALA A 15 16.03 -21.81 0.19
N ARG A 16 15.43 -21.97 1.39
CA ARG A 16 15.77 -21.22 2.62
C ARG A 16 15.68 -19.69 2.47
N LYS A 17 14.85 -19.21 1.54
CA LYS A 17 14.58 -17.77 1.32
C LYS A 17 13.38 -17.26 2.11
N LEU A 18 12.63 -18.16 2.73
CA LEU A 18 11.46 -17.87 3.57
C LEU A 18 11.55 -18.72 4.84
N SER A 19 11.33 -18.11 6.01
CA SER A 19 11.34 -18.83 7.29
C SER A 19 10.13 -19.77 7.41
N GLN A 20 10.18 -20.71 8.35
CA GLN A 20 9.04 -21.60 8.63
C GLN A 20 7.82 -20.80 9.08
N ASP A 21 8.01 -19.83 9.97
CA ASP A 21 6.95 -19.00 10.56
C ASP A 21 6.31 -18.11 9.49
N ASP A 22 7.12 -17.48 8.63
CA ASP A 22 6.61 -16.67 7.53
C ASP A 22 5.83 -17.53 6.53
N TYR A 23 6.33 -18.73 6.23
CA TYR A 23 5.60 -19.67 5.38
C TYR A 23 4.24 -20.04 5.97
N ASP A 24 4.19 -20.40 7.26
CA ASP A 24 2.94 -20.81 7.93
C ASP A 24 1.97 -19.63 8.08
N TYR A 25 2.48 -18.42 8.28
CA TYR A 25 1.68 -17.21 8.26
C TYR A 25 1.09 -16.97 6.87
N ILE A 26 1.89 -16.95 5.82
CA ILE A 26 1.48 -16.53 4.47
C ILE A 26 0.61 -17.60 3.78
N LYS A 27 0.91 -18.88 4.00
CA LYS A 27 0.19 -20.00 3.38
C LYS A 27 -1.32 -19.83 3.58
N CYS A 28 -2.06 -19.95 2.48
CA CYS A 28 -3.52 -19.84 2.51
C CYS A 28 -4.17 -21.18 2.21
N THR A 29 -5.32 -21.42 2.84
CA THR A 29 -6.17 -22.59 2.64
C THR A 29 -7.62 -22.13 2.68
N GLY A 30 -8.43 -22.51 1.68
CA GLY A 30 -9.85 -22.15 1.66
C GLY A 30 -10.11 -20.66 1.44
N SER A 31 -9.30 -20.04 0.57
CA SER A 31 -9.47 -18.62 0.23
C SER A 31 -10.81 -18.32 -0.44
N ARG A 32 -11.32 -17.10 -0.18
CA ARG A 32 -12.52 -16.57 -0.83
C ARG A 32 -12.15 -15.84 -2.12
N CYS A 33 -13.06 -15.85 -3.09
CA CYS A 33 -12.92 -14.98 -4.25
C CYS A 33 -13.00 -13.51 -3.82
N ALA A 34 -12.22 -12.64 -4.46
CA ALA A 34 -12.32 -11.21 -4.25
C ALA A 34 -13.67 -10.70 -4.77
N VAL A 35 -14.26 -9.74 -4.07
CA VAL A 35 -15.58 -9.18 -4.41
C VAL A 35 -15.40 -7.78 -4.97
N PHE A 36 -15.86 -7.58 -6.20
CA PHE A 36 -15.95 -6.26 -6.81
C PHE A 36 -17.30 -5.62 -6.48
N PHE A 37 -17.29 -4.37 -6.05
CA PHE A 37 -18.48 -3.54 -5.89
C PHE A 37 -18.14 -2.07 -6.13
N ALA A 38 -19.15 -1.23 -6.27
CA ALA A 38 -18.95 0.19 -6.52
C ALA A 38 -19.82 1.05 -5.61
N LEU A 39 -19.26 2.14 -5.10
CA LEU A 39 -19.96 3.09 -4.24
C LEU A 39 -20.08 4.46 -4.92
N PRO A 40 -21.25 5.12 -4.90
CA PRO A 40 -21.41 6.43 -5.53
C PRO A 40 -20.62 7.52 -4.79
N LYS A 41 -19.95 8.39 -5.55
CA LYS A 41 -19.34 9.62 -5.01
C LYS A 41 -20.43 10.70 -4.89
N VAL A 42 -21.18 10.69 -3.79
CA VAL A 42 -22.34 11.57 -3.56
C VAL A 42 -22.04 13.07 -3.63
N HIS A 43 -20.78 13.46 -3.45
CA HIS A 43 -20.32 14.86 -3.50
C HIS A 43 -19.92 15.34 -4.90
N LYS A 44 -20.05 14.51 -5.96
CA LYS A 44 -19.73 14.88 -7.34
C LYS A 44 -20.98 14.82 -8.22
N ILE A 45 -21.08 15.77 -9.16
CA ILE A 45 -22.16 15.82 -10.17
C ILE A 45 -22.18 14.51 -10.96
N GLY A 46 -23.37 13.97 -11.22
CA GLY A 46 -23.56 12.71 -11.94
C GLY A 46 -23.23 11.45 -11.12
N PHE A 47 -22.91 11.60 -9.83
CA PHE A 47 -22.67 10.50 -8.89
C PHE A 47 -21.73 9.40 -9.41
N PRO A 48 -20.54 9.76 -9.92
CA PRO A 48 -19.61 8.78 -10.48
C PRO A 48 -19.28 7.71 -9.45
N LEU A 49 -19.18 6.47 -9.91
CA LEU A 49 -18.90 5.32 -9.07
C LEU A 49 -17.42 5.25 -8.66
N ARG A 50 -17.16 4.84 -7.43
CA ARG A 50 -15.84 4.42 -6.95
C ARG A 50 -15.83 2.90 -6.88
N SER A 51 -15.13 2.27 -7.82
CA SER A 51 -14.88 0.83 -7.83
C SER A 51 -14.00 0.42 -6.65
N ILE A 52 -14.37 -0.67 -5.98
CA ILE A 52 -13.65 -1.26 -4.86
C ILE A 52 -13.57 -2.76 -5.08
N ILE A 53 -12.38 -3.33 -4.84
CA ILE A 53 -12.17 -4.78 -4.81
C ILE A 53 -11.87 -5.16 -3.36
N SER A 54 -12.81 -5.85 -2.72
CA SER A 54 -12.58 -6.46 -1.41
C SER A 54 -11.80 -7.76 -1.60
N THR A 55 -10.56 -7.74 -1.13
CA THR A 55 -9.65 -8.90 -1.15
C THR A 55 -9.55 -9.58 0.22
N THR A 56 -10.45 -9.26 1.15
CA THR A 56 -10.47 -9.86 2.49
C THR A 56 -10.61 -11.38 2.39
N ASN A 57 -9.68 -12.10 3.04
CA ASN A 57 -9.58 -13.56 3.00
C ASN A 57 -9.41 -14.15 1.58
N SER A 58 -8.99 -13.34 0.61
CA SER A 58 -8.53 -13.86 -0.68
C SER A 58 -7.15 -14.51 -0.57
N TYR A 59 -6.78 -15.29 -1.60
CA TYR A 59 -5.58 -16.13 -1.56
C TYR A 59 -4.29 -15.36 -1.27
N ASN A 60 -4.19 -14.09 -1.69
CA ASN A 60 -3.03 -13.23 -1.51
C ASN A 60 -3.15 -12.27 -0.32
N TYR A 61 -4.23 -12.33 0.48
CA TYR A 61 -4.46 -11.37 1.56
C TYR A 61 -3.33 -11.36 2.61
N LYS A 62 -2.93 -12.55 3.09
CA LYS A 62 -1.85 -12.68 4.08
C LYS A 62 -0.48 -12.34 3.49
N LEU A 63 -0.26 -12.68 2.22
CA LEU A 63 0.94 -12.25 1.49
C LEU A 63 1.03 -10.73 1.41
N ALA A 64 -0.07 -10.04 1.07
CA ALA A 64 -0.11 -8.59 1.02
C ALA A 64 0.22 -7.98 2.39
N LYS A 65 -0.36 -8.50 3.48
CA LYS A 65 -0.03 -8.06 4.85
C LYS A 65 1.45 -8.28 5.20
N TYR A 66 1.99 -9.45 4.84
CA TYR A 66 3.39 -9.76 5.06
C TYR A 66 4.29 -8.77 4.32
N LEU A 67 4.06 -8.53 3.03
CA LEU A 67 4.84 -7.56 2.25
C LEU A 67 4.71 -6.13 2.80
N THR A 68 3.50 -5.72 3.21
CA THR A 68 3.29 -4.42 3.85
C THR A 68 4.13 -4.28 5.13
N SER A 69 4.21 -5.31 5.97
CA SER A 69 5.03 -5.24 7.19
C SER A 69 6.53 -5.17 6.91
N LEU A 70 7.00 -5.73 5.79
CA LEU A 70 8.38 -5.53 5.33
C LEU A 70 8.59 -4.06 4.92
N LEU A 71 7.68 -3.52 4.11
CA LEU A 71 7.77 -2.15 3.58
C LEU A 71 7.61 -1.07 4.66
N GLU A 72 6.75 -1.29 5.65
CA GLU A 72 6.53 -0.34 6.75
C GLU A 72 7.78 -0.18 7.62
N ARG A 73 8.46 -1.29 7.93
CA ARG A 73 9.75 -1.25 8.62
C ARG A 73 10.82 -0.53 7.81
N ALA A 74 10.70 -0.63 6.50
CA ALA A 74 11.66 -0.12 5.56
C ALA A 74 11.48 1.37 5.22
N ARG A 75 10.27 1.91 5.45
CA ARG A 75 9.91 3.26 5.03
C ARG A 75 10.35 4.28 6.07
N SER A 76 11.34 5.10 5.72
CA SER A 76 11.57 6.36 6.42
C SER A 76 10.46 7.36 6.09
N LYS A 77 10.03 8.13 7.10
CA LYS A 77 9.07 9.21 6.88
C LYS A 77 9.80 10.38 6.21
N PRO A 78 9.37 10.86 5.03
CA PRO A 78 9.98 12.03 4.42
C PRO A 78 9.77 13.27 5.29
N PRO A 79 10.56 14.35 5.11
CA PRO A 79 10.36 15.60 5.84
C PRO A 79 8.96 16.22 5.68
N SER A 80 8.28 15.93 4.56
CA SER A 80 6.91 16.35 4.27
C SER A 80 5.83 15.46 4.89
N TYR A 81 6.20 14.39 5.61
CA TYR A 81 5.23 13.49 6.23
C TYR A 81 4.39 14.22 7.28
N ILE A 82 3.07 14.10 7.16
CA ILE A 82 2.10 14.55 8.15
C ILE A 82 1.31 13.35 8.63
N LYS A 83 1.18 13.18 9.94
CA LYS A 83 0.57 12.00 10.57
C LYS A 83 -0.92 11.92 10.32
N ASP A 84 -1.62 13.04 10.53
CA ASP A 84 -3.08 13.11 10.50
C ASP A 84 -3.57 14.55 10.23
N SER A 85 -4.88 14.69 10.04
CA SER A 85 -5.53 15.96 9.74
C SER A 85 -5.43 16.97 10.90
N PHE A 86 -5.32 16.52 12.14
CA PHE A 86 -5.19 17.41 13.31
C PHE A 86 -3.79 18.03 13.36
N GLN A 87 -2.75 17.23 13.10
CA GLN A 87 -1.39 17.74 12.96
C GLN A 87 -1.30 18.74 11.81
N PHE A 88 -1.92 18.44 10.66
CA PHE A 88 -1.98 19.37 9.54
C PHE A 88 -2.64 20.70 9.91
N ALA A 89 -3.83 20.65 10.55
CA ALA A 89 -4.56 21.84 10.96
C ALA A 89 -3.75 22.72 11.92
N LYS A 90 -3.06 22.11 12.90
CA LYS A 90 -2.17 22.85 13.81
C LYS A 90 -0.99 23.48 13.06
N LEU A 91 -0.38 22.75 12.13
CA LEU A 91 0.76 23.24 11.36
C LEU A 91 0.37 24.43 10.49
N ILE A 92 -0.75 24.35 9.77
CA ILE A 92 -1.16 25.41 8.85
C ILE A 92 -1.64 26.67 9.57
N GLN A 93 -2.29 26.54 10.73
CA GLN A 93 -2.69 27.70 11.57
C GLN A 93 -1.49 28.52 12.05
N GLN A 94 -0.33 27.89 12.22
CA GLN A 94 0.90 28.55 12.64
C GLN A 94 1.65 29.24 11.49
N LYS A 95 1.25 28.98 10.23
CA LYS A 95 1.89 29.57 9.05
C LYS A 95 1.20 30.89 8.71
N LYS A 96 1.98 31.97 8.63
CA LYS A 96 1.55 33.25 8.06
C LYS A 96 1.98 33.28 6.59
N VAL A 97 1.04 33.59 5.72
CA VAL A 97 1.31 33.84 4.30
C VAL A 97 1.60 35.33 4.13
N ASN A 98 2.78 35.67 3.66
CA ASN A 98 3.19 37.06 3.45
C ASN A 98 2.51 37.68 2.21
N LYS A 99 2.54 39.01 2.08
CA LYS A 99 1.91 39.73 0.93
C LYS A 99 2.38 39.25 -0.45
N ASN A 100 3.58 38.70 -0.54
CA ASN A 100 4.18 38.21 -1.79
C ASN A 100 4.17 36.67 -1.90
N GLU A 101 3.42 35.99 -1.04
CA GLU A 101 3.32 34.54 -1.02
C GLU A 101 1.90 34.09 -1.41
N LEU A 102 1.81 32.89 -1.97
CA LEU A 102 0.56 32.25 -2.35
C LEU A 102 0.49 30.87 -1.69
N MET A 103 -0.71 30.50 -1.24
CA MET A 103 -1.00 29.16 -0.77
C MET A 103 -1.79 28.43 -1.87
N LEU A 104 -1.28 27.27 -2.30
CA LEU A 104 -1.88 26.45 -3.33
C LEU A 104 -2.42 25.16 -2.73
N SER A 105 -3.62 24.76 -3.15
CA SER A 105 -4.18 23.44 -2.86
C SER A 105 -4.19 22.62 -4.13
N LEU A 106 -3.51 21.47 -4.09
CA LEU A 106 -3.38 20.53 -5.20
C LEU A 106 -3.92 19.18 -4.76
N ASP A 107 -4.67 18.51 -5.65
CA ASP A 107 -5.17 17.16 -5.44
C ASP A 107 -4.63 16.23 -6.52
N VAL A 108 -4.30 14.99 -6.15
CA VAL A 108 -3.81 13.98 -7.10
C VAL A 108 -5.00 13.18 -7.59
N GLU A 109 -5.29 13.28 -8.88
CA GLU A 109 -6.34 12.48 -9.48
C GLU A 109 -5.89 11.02 -9.68
N SER A 110 -6.77 10.09 -9.32
CA SER A 110 -6.64 8.67 -9.67
C SER A 110 -5.33 8.01 -9.19
N LEU A 111 -4.87 8.38 -8.00
CA LEU A 111 -3.61 7.91 -7.41
C LEU A 111 -3.37 6.39 -7.56
N PHE A 112 -4.36 5.56 -7.21
CA PHE A 112 -4.18 4.10 -7.25
C PHE A 112 -4.04 3.51 -8.65
N THR A 113 -4.63 4.14 -9.67
CA THR A 113 -4.61 3.63 -11.05
C THR A 113 -3.47 4.22 -11.88
N ASN A 114 -2.87 5.33 -11.42
CA ASN A 114 -1.78 6.02 -12.12
C ASN A 114 -0.38 5.66 -11.60
N VAL A 115 -0.26 4.78 -10.61
CA VAL A 115 1.05 4.29 -10.14
C VAL A 115 1.56 3.19 -11.08
N ASP A 116 2.75 3.37 -11.64
CA ASP A 116 3.45 2.32 -12.39
C ASP A 116 3.82 1.17 -11.45
N VAL A 117 3.23 0.00 -11.70
CA VAL A 117 3.42 -1.18 -10.87
C VAL A 117 4.85 -1.72 -10.95
N ASN A 118 5.49 -1.64 -12.11
CA ASN A 118 6.86 -2.14 -12.27
C ASN A 118 7.84 -1.23 -11.52
N GLU A 119 7.69 0.08 -11.67
CA GLU A 119 8.50 1.06 -10.93
C GLU A 119 8.34 0.88 -9.42
N ALA A 120 7.11 0.69 -8.94
CA ALA A 120 6.84 0.45 -7.53
C ALA A 120 7.50 -0.84 -7.01
N ILE A 121 7.51 -1.91 -7.80
CA ILE A 121 8.18 -3.18 -7.46
C ILE A 121 9.69 -3.00 -7.39
N GLU A 122 10.29 -2.33 -8.38
CA GLU A 122 11.74 -2.06 -8.41
C GLU A 122 12.17 -1.22 -7.21
N LEU A 123 11.40 -0.18 -6.88
CA LEU A 123 11.65 0.66 -5.72
C LEU A 123 11.57 -0.14 -4.41
N ALA A 124 10.57 -1.01 -4.26
CA ALA A 124 10.42 -1.88 -3.09
C ALA A 124 11.64 -2.81 -2.91
N ILE A 125 12.14 -3.39 -4.00
CA ILE A 125 13.34 -4.23 -3.99
C ILE A 125 14.57 -3.41 -3.58
N LYS A 126 14.74 -2.22 -4.18
CA LYS A 126 15.87 -1.33 -3.89
C LYS A 126 15.92 -0.93 -2.42
N ILE A 127 14.78 -0.53 -1.86
CA ILE A 127 14.66 -0.17 -0.45
C ILE A 127 15.03 -1.35 0.46
N ASN A 128 14.49 -2.55 0.18
CA ASN A 128 14.79 -3.73 0.98
C ASN A 128 16.28 -4.13 0.91
N ASN A 129 16.93 -3.97 -0.25
CA ASN A 129 18.36 -4.27 -0.39
C ASN A 129 19.23 -3.27 0.38
N TYR A 130 18.89 -1.98 0.33
CA TYR A 130 19.59 -0.95 1.10
C TYR A 130 19.61 -1.26 2.60
N LEU A 131 18.47 -1.69 3.15
CA LEU A 131 18.35 -2.04 4.57
C LEU A 131 19.10 -3.30 4.99
N ARG A 132 19.36 -4.22 4.07
CA ARG A 132 20.15 -5.43 4.34
C ARG A 132 21.65 -5.18 4.27
N ALA A 133 22.07 -4.05 3.71
CA ALA A 133 23.48 -3.66 3.56
C ALA A 133 23.98 -2.77 4.72
N MET A 134 23.07 -2.28 5.57
CA MET A 134 23.37 -1.62 6.85
C MET A 134 23.41 -2.64 7.98
#